data_AF-A0A8T4JQG5-F1
#
_entry.id   AF-A0A8T4JQG5-F1
#
_cell.length_a   1.000
_cell.length_b   1.000
_cell.length_c   1.000
_cell.angle_alpha   90.00
_cell.angle_beta   90.00
_cell.angle_gamma   90.00
#
_symmetry.space_group_name_H-M   'P 1'
#
loop_
_entity.id
_entity.type
_entity.pdbx_description
1 polymer ?
#
loop_
_entity_poly.entity_id
_entity_poly.type
_entity_poly.pdbx_seq_one_letter_code
_entity_poly.pdbx_strand_id
1 'polypeptide(L)'
;MNDNKKCNKIYGVDISKTICGLDVRDAIIRCFSKAHNNALDNEREGMDNLSKEEKESTKKIEVIALIKKVFSGVDGNFDDPTKNDLKKVISALKDYSKDFRDKKIIKKHYLEIEKLIDNIRESENC
;
A
#
# COMPACT_ATOMS: atom_id res chain seq x y z
N MET A 1 22.69 -1.23 -28.28
CA MET A 1 22.97 -0.77 -26.90
C MET A 1 21.78 -1.19 -26.05
N ASN A 2 21.93 -2.23 -25.23
CA ASN A 2 20.87 -2.68 -24.34
C ASN A 2 20.98 -1.89 -23.03
N ASP A 3 20.21 -0.82 -22.92
CA ASP A 3 20.03 -0.14 -21.64
C ASP A 3 19.23 -1.07 -20.72
N ASN A 4 19.96 -1.81 -19.89
CA ASN A 4 19.42 -2.51 -18.73
C ASN A 4 18.97 -1.46 -17.70
N LYS A 5 17.86 -0.76 -18.01
CA LYS A 5 17.23 0.22 -17.12
C LYS A 5 16.62 -0.56 -15.97
N LYS A 6 17.41 -0.72 -14.90
CA LYS A 6 16.96 -1.29 -13.62
C LYS A 6 15.63 -0.62 -13.26
N CYS A 7 14.53 -1.39 -13.29
CA CYS A 7 13.20 -0.89 -12.99
C CYS A 7 13.13 -0.62 -11.48
N ASN A 8 13.51 0.59 -11.08
CA ASN A 8 13.50 1.04 -9.70
C ASN A 8 12.06 1.40 -9.28
N LYS A 9 11.16 0.42 -9.32
CA LYS A 9 9.76 0.60 -8.92
C LYS A 9 9.44 -0.16 -7.65
N ILE A 10 8.82 0.52 -6.69
CA ILE A 10 8.28 -0.08 -5.46
C ILE A 10 6.77 0.11 -5.51
N TYR A 11 6.01 -0.99 -5.56
CA TYR A 11 4.56 -0.97 -5.74
C TYR A 11 4.09 0.01 -6.82
N GLY A 12 4.74 0.01 -7.99
CA GLY A 12 4.39 0.88 -9.11
C GLY A 12 4.92 2.31 -9.07
N VAL A 13 5.48 2.76 -7.95
CA VAL A 13 6.10 4.10 -7.80
C VAL A 13 7.55 4.04 -8.27
N ASP A 14 7.92 4.94 -9.19
CA ASP A 14 9.27 5.07 -9.73
C ASP A 14 10.13 5.95 -8.82
N ILE A 15 11.07 5.34 -8.10
CA ILE A 15 11.93 6.05 -7.13
C ILE A 15 13.01 6.91 -7.78
N SER A 16 13.10 6.92 -9.12
CA SER A 16 13.98 7.86 -9.84
C SER A 16 13.31 9.20 -10.14
N LYS A 17 11.99 9.31 -9.90
CA LYS A 17 11.20 10.52 -10.11
C LYS A 17 10.87 11.19 -8.78
N THR A 18 10.37 12.42 -8.84
CA THR A 18 9.72 13.04 -7.69
C THR A 18 8.51 12.21 -7.27
N ILE A 19 8.38 11.99 -5.96
CA ILE A 19 7.31 11.22 -5.33
C ILE A 19 6.54 12.19 -4.45
N CYS A 20 5.22 12.20 -4.55
CA CYS A 20 4.35 12.92 -3.61
C CYS A 20 3.59 11.97 -2.69
N GLY A 21 2.85 12.53 -1.73
CA GLY A 21 2.09 11.75 -0.76
C GLY A 21 1.09 10.79 -1.41
N LEU A 22 0.40 11.21 -2.48
CA LEU A 22 -0.57 10.37 -3.19
C LEU A 22 0.07 9.14 -3.81
N ASP A 23 1.28 9.26 -4.38
CA ASP A 23 2.00 8.13 -4.93
C ASP A 23 2.25 7.05 -3.87
N VAL A 24 2.63 7.48 -2.67
CA VAL A 24 2.92 6.57 -1.55
C VAL A 24 1.65 5.98 -0.97
N ARG A 25 0.57 6.76 -0.84
CA ARG A 25 -0.76 6.22 -0.47
C ARG A 25 -1.20 5.14 -1.43
N ASP A 26 -1.07 5.38 -2.73
CA ASP A 26 -1.45 4.41 -3.75
C ASP A 26 -0.52 3.19 -3.75
N ALA A 27 0.76 3.36 -3.42
CA ALA A 27 1.69 2.27 -3.17
C ALA A 27 1.26 1.40 -1.97
N ILE A 28 0.79 2.02 -0.87
CA ILE A 28 0.24 1.32 0.29
C ILE A 28 -0.98 0.48 -0.11
N ILE A 29 -1.92 1.06 -0.86
CA ILE A 29 -3.10 0.34 -1.36
C ILE A 29 -2.67 -0.86 -2.21
N ARG A 30 -1.76 -0.67 -3.18
CA ARG A 30 -1.27 -1.76 -4.04
C ARG A 30 -0.53 -2.84 -3.26
N CYS A 31 0.25 -2.46 -2.24
CA CYS A 31 0.92 -3.40 -1.34
C CYS A 31 -0.11 -4.29 -0.62
N PHE A 32 -1.14 -3.69 -0.01
CA PHE A 32 -2.17 -4.42 0.71
C PHE A 32 -3.06 -5.26 -0.18
N SER A 33 -3.47 -4.76 -1.35
CA SER A 33 -4.26 -5.54 -2.32
C SER A 33 -3.49 -6.77 -2.80
N LYS A 34 -2.18 -6.63 -3.07
CA LYS A 34 -1.34 -7.78 -3.45
C LYS A 34 -1.21 -8.78 -2.31
N ALA A 35 -1.06 -8.31 -1.07
CA ALA A 35 -0.99 -9.18 0.10
C ALA A 35 -2.31 -9.92 0.38
N HIS A 36 -3.47 -9.29 0.12
CA HIS A 36 -4.79 -9.92 0.23
C HIS A 36 -5.02 -10.96 -0.86
N ASN A 37 -4.68 -10.65 -2.11
CA ASN A 37 -4.81 -11.62 -3.22
C ASN A 37 -3.97 -12.88 -2.97
N ASN A 38 -2.78 -12.74 -2.38
CA ASN A 38 -1.93 -13.89 -2.05
C ASN A 38 -2.44 -14.72 -0.85
N ALA A 39 -3.29 -14.18 0.02
CA ALA A 39 -3.91 -14.95 1.12
C ALA A 39 -5.11 -15.76 0.67
N LEU A 40 -5.85 -15.22 -0.29
CA LEU A 40 -7.20 -15.66 -0.62
C LEU A 40 -7.26 -16.65 -1.78
N ASP A 41 -6.13 -17.20 -2.22
CA ASP A 41 -6.17 -18.48 -2.96
C ASP A 41 -6.75 -19.62 -2.09
N ASN A 42 -6.81 -19.43 -0.77
CA ASN A 42 -7.27 -20.45 0.19
C ASN A 42 -8.66 -20.18 0.83
N GLU A 43 -9.20 -18.96 0.78
CA GLU A 43 -10.53 -18.63 1.36
C GLU A 43 -11.49 -18.17 0.26
N ARG A 44 -12.15 -19.15 -0.37
CA ARG A 44 -13.11 -18.96 -1.48
C ARG A 44 -14.58 -18.97 -1.04
N GLU A 45 -14.89 -19.02 0.26
CA GLU A 45 -16.29 -19.13 0.68
C GLU A 45 -17.05 -17.81 0.46
N GLY A 46 -18.13 -17.86 -0.33
CA GLY A 46 -19.09 -16.76 -0.51
C GLY A 46 -18.88 -15.88 -1.76
N MET A 47 -17.82 -16.08 -2.54
CA MET A 47 -17.59 -15.33 -3.79
C MET A 47 -17.68 -16.20 -5.05
N ASP A 48 -18.18 -17.44 -4.97
CA ASP A 48 -18.13 -18.40 -6.08
C ASP A 48 -18.87 -17.94 -7.35
N ASN A 49 -19.91 -17.12 -7.19
CA ASN A 49 -20.73 -16.63 -8.30
C ASN A 49 -20.21 -15.33 -8.96
N LEU A 50 -19.18 -14.70 -8.39
CA LEU A 50 -18.59 -13.49 -8.96
C LEU A 50 -17.56 -13.85 -10.05
N SER A 51 -17.52 -13.05 -11.11
CA SER A 51 -16.42 -13.10 -12.07
C SER A 51 -15.09 -12.73 -11.39
N LYS A 52 -13.96 -13.11 -12.00
CA LYS A 52 -12.64 -12.76 -11.50
C LYS A 52 -12.47 -11.25 -11.31
N GLU A 53 -12.99 -10.47 -12.25
CA GLU A 53 -12.94 -8.99 -12.21
C GLU A 53 -13.76 -8.42 -11.05
N GLU A 54 -14.96 -8.95 -10.79
CA GLU A 54 -15.78 -8.53 -9.65
C GLU A 54 -15.14 -8.87 -8.31
N LYS A 55 -14.49 -10.05 -8.19
CA LYS A 55 -13.73 -10.41 -6.99
C LYS A 55 -12.55 -9.46 -6.76
N GLU A 56 -11.80 -9.15 -7.81
CA GLU A 56 -10.67 -8.20 -7.72
C GLU A 56 -11.13 -6.79 -7.36
N SER A 57 -12.25 -6.33 -7.92
CA SER A 57 -12.84 -5.02 -7.61
C SER A 57 -13.31 -4.94 -6.15
N THR A 58 -14.04 -5.95 -5.67
CA THR A 58 -14.54 -6.02 -4.29
C THR A 58 -13.37 -5.98 -3.29
N LYS A 59 -12.33 -6.79 -3.51
CA LYS A 59 -11.13 -6.79 -2.66
C LYS A 59 -10.42 -5.44 -2.65
N LYS A 60 -10.34 -4.76 -3.80
CA LYS A 60 -9.74 -3.43 -3.89
C LYS A 60 -10.54 -2.42 -3.07
N ILE A 61 -11.87 -2.48 -3.10
CA ILE A 61 -12.75 -1.62 -2.31
C ILE A 61 -12.54 -1.86 -0.81
N GLU A 62 -12.49 -3.12 -0.36
CA GLU A 62 -12.23 -3.48 1.03
C GLU A 62 -10.88 -2.97 1.53
N VAL A 63 -9.82 -3.15 0.72
CA VAL A 63 -8.49 -2.61 1.04
C VAL A 63 -8.55 -1.09 1.15
N ILE A 64 -9.16 -0.39 0.19
CA ILE A 64 -9.27 1.08 0.24
C ILE A 64 -10.04 1.53 1.49
N ALA A 65 -11.13 0.84 1.84
CA ALA A 65 -11.91 1.14 3.04
C ALA A 65 -11.09 0.94 4.32
N LEU A 66 -10.32 -0.14 4.43
CA LEU A 66 -9.38 -0.37 5.53
C LEU A 66 -8.34 0.75 5.62
N ILE A 67 -7.70 1.10 4.50
CA ILE A 67 -6.68 2.15 4.49
C ILE A 67 -7.29 3.50 4.91
N LYS A 68 -8.46 3.88 4.37
CA LYS A 68 -9.19 5.10 4.79
C LYS A 68 -9.50 5.11 6.28
N LYS A 69 -9.95 3.98 6.83
CA LYS A 69 -10.21 3.84 8.28
C LYS A 69 -8.93 4.05 9.09
N VAL A 70 -7.79 3.51 8.66
CA VAL A 70 -6.51 3.71 9.35
C VAL A 70 -6.05 5.16 9.27
N PHE A 71 -6.18 5.83 8.12
CA PHE A 71 -5.91 7.27 8.01
C PHE A 71 -6.75 8.08 9.01
N SER A 72 -8.06 7.83 9.06
CA SER A 72 -8.95 8.48 10.01
C SER A 72 -8.57 8.18 11.47
N GLY A 73 -8.10 6.96 11.77
CA GLY A 73 -7.72 6.57 13.14
C GLY A 73 -6.41 7.18 13.63
N VAL A 74 -5.60 7.80 12.75
CA VAL A 74 -4.34 8.48 13.11
C VAL A 74 -4.40 9.99 12.89
N ASP A 75 -5.62 10.52 12.70
CA ASP A 75 -5.91 11.91 12.34
C ASP A 75 -5.16 12.37 11.07
N GLY A 76 -4.99 11.46 10.10
CA GLY A 76 -4.31 11.72 8.84
C GLY A 76 -5.27 12.00 7.69
N ASN A 77 -4.78 12.74 6.67
CA ASN A 77 -5.56 13.03 5.47
C ASN A 77 -5.32 11.97 4.39
N PHE A 78 -6.37 11.28 3.94
CA PHE A 78 -6.26 10.29 2.86
C PHE A 78 -6.16 10.93 1.47
N ASP A 79 -6.78 12.08 1.26
CA ASP A 79 -6.91 12.74 -0.05
C ASP A 79 -5.74 13.67 -0.36
N ASP A 80 -5.04 14.18 0.66
CA ASP A 80 -3.76 14.90 0.57
C ASP A 80 -2.86 14.49 1.76
N PRO A 81 -2.23 13.30 1.70
CA PRO A 81 -1.48 12.74 2.80
C PRO A 81 -0.09 13.38 2.95
N THR A 82 0.19 13.92 4.13
CA THR A 82 1.53 14.41 4.45
C THR A 82 2.50 13.26 4.72
N LYS A 83 3.81 13.54 4.69
CA LYS A 83 4.85 12.59 5.10
C LYS A 83 4.60 12.04 6.52
N ASN A 84 4.08 12.87 7.43
CA ASN A 84 3.77 12.47 8.80
C ASN A 84 2.55 11.54 8.84
N ASP A 85 1.50 11.83 8.09
CA ASP A 85 0.31 10.98 8.00
C ASP A 85 0.70 9.58 7.52
N LEU A 86 1.50 9.52 6.46
CA LEU A 86 1.98 8.26 5.90
C LEU A 86 2.80 7.46 6.91
N LYS A 87 3.69 8.10 7.69
CA LYS A 87 4.48 7.42 8.74
C LYS A 87 3.57 6.80 9.81
N LYS A 88 2.58 7.55 10.30
CA LYS A 88 1.61 7.04 11.27
C LYS A 88 0.81 5.86 10.70
N VAL A 89 0.32 6.01 9.46
CA VAL A 89 -0.46 4.97 8.77
C VAL A 89 0.34 3.68 8.59
N ILE A 90 1.58 3.73 8.10
CA ILE A 90 2.36 2.50 7.90
C ILE A 90 2.73 1.82 9.23
N SER A 91 2.87 2.59 10.32
CA SER A 91 3.06 2.02 11.65
C SER A 91 1.80 1.28 12.12
N ALA A 92 0.63 1.92 12.00
CA ALA A 92 -0.65 1.29 12.36
C ALA A 92 -0.94 0.04 11.51
N LEU A 93 -0.65 0.09 10.21
CA LEU A 93 -0.81 -1.06 9.30
C LEU A 93 0.16 -2.20 9.60
N LYS A 94 1.39 -1.89 10.00
CA LYS A 94 2.36 -2.88 10.46
C LYS A 94 1.86 -3.61 11.70
N ASP A 95 1.27 -2.88 12.65
CA ASP A 95 0.70 -3.47 13.85
C ASP A 95 -0.52 -4.34 13.53
N TYR A 96 -1.46 -3.82 12.73
CA TYR A 96 -2.61 -4.58 12.24
C TYR A 96 -2.21 -5.89 11.55
N SER A 97 -1.14 -5.86 10.76
CA SER A 97 -0.72 -7.03 9.97
C SER A 97 -0.07 -8.15 10.80
N LYS A 98 0.38 -7.88 12.04
CA LYS A 98 1.10 -8.86 12.89
C LYS A 98 0.26 -10.09 13.20
N ASP A 99 -1.05 -9.92 13.25
CA ASP A 99 -1.98 -11.00 13.60
C ASP A 99 -2.27 -11.94 12.41
N PHE A 100 -1.90 -11.54 11.19
CA PHE A 100 -2.28 -12.26 9.96
C PHE A 100 -1.09 -12.69 9.10
N ARG A 101 0.13 -12.26 9.42
CA ARG A 101 1.31 -12.41 8.55
C ARG A 101 2.61 -12.65 9.33
N ASP A 102 3.55 -13.30 8.67
CA ASP A 102 4.90 -13.49 9.18
C ASP A 102 5.63 -12.15 9.37
N LYS A 103 6.34 -12.01 10.49
CA LYS A 103 7.04 -10.78 10.89
C LYS A 103 8.08 -10.33 9.87
N LYS A 104 8.76 -11.24 9.16
CA LYS A 104 9.74 -10.90 8.12
C LYS A 104 9.07 -10.31 6.90
N ILE A 105 7.90 -10.85 6.50
CA ILE A 105 7.11 -10.33 5.39
C ILE A 105 6.63 -8.90 5.72
N ILE A 106 6.06 -8.70 6.91
CA ILE A 106 5.63 -7.38 7.38
C ILE A 106 6.79 -6.39 7.37
N LYS A 107 7.94 -6.78 7.96
CA LYS A 107 9.13 -5.93 8.02
C LYS A 107 9.62 -5.52 6.63
N LYS A 108 9.63 -6.44 5.66
CA LYS A 108 10.02 -6.15 4.28
C LYS A 108 9.12 -5.07 3.68
N HIS A 109 7.81 -5.26 3.72
CA HIS A 109 6.84 -4.32 3.16
C HIS A 109 6.89 -2.95 3.85
N TYR A 110 7.02 -2.94 5.17
CA TYR A 110 7.19 -1.71 5.95
C TYR A 110 8.41 -0.90 5.47
N LEU A 111 9.58 -1.54 5.35
CA LEU A 111 10.82 -0.86 4.92
C LEU A 111 10.75 -0.36 3.47
N GLU A 112 10.08 -1.09 2.58
CA GLU A 112 9.88 -0.67 1.19
C GLU A 112 9.01 0.59 1.09
N ILE A 113 7.93 0.67 1.88
CA ILE A 113 7.08 1.87 1.92
C ILE A 113 7.76 3.02 2.67
N GLU A 114 8.45 2.75 3.78
CA GLU A 114 9.22 3.75 4.53
C GLU A 114 10.24 4.44 3.61
N LYS A 115 10.92 3.66 2.75
CA LYS A 115 11.78 4.21 1.71
C LYS A 115 11.05 5.15 0.75
N LEU A 116 9.81 4.85 0.36
CA LEU A 116 9.02 5.76 -0.48
C LEU A 116 8.69 7.07 0.25
N ILE A 117 8.27 6.98 1.50
CA ILE A 117 7.97 8.12 2.36
C ILE A 117 9.19 9.04 2.49
N ASP A 118 10.37 8.46 2.73
CA ASP A 118 11.59 9.23 2.90
C ASP A 118 12.01 10.00 1.64
N ASN A 119 11.61 9.53 0.46
CA ASN A 119 11.84 10.20 -0.82
C ASN A 119 10.78 11.28 -1.18
N ILE A 120 9.75 11.49 -0.35
CA ILE A 120 8.85 12.64 -0.51
C ILE A 120 9.63 13.93 -0.20
N ARG A 121 9.64 14.88 -1.14
CA ARG A 121 10.27 16.20 -0.97
C ARG A 121 9.37 17.08 -0.10
N GLU A 122 9.97 17.81 0.84
CA GLU A 122 9.25 18.59 1.88
C GLU A 122 8.44 19.80 1.38
N SER A 123 8.36 20.03 0.07
CA SER A 123 7.77 21.24 -0.52
C SER A 123 6.66 21.00 -1.55
N GLU A 124 6.19 19.76 -1.75
CA GLU A 124 5.18 19.46 -2.76
C GLU A 124 4.00 18.70 -2.16
N ASN A 125 2.91 19.43 -1.91
CA ASN A 125 1.57 18.84 -1.83
C ASN A 125 1.14 18.50 -3.26
N CYS A 126 0.55 17.31 -3.40
CA CYS A 126 -0.29 16.97 -4.54
C CYS A 126 -1.72 17.43 -4.21
#